data_AF-A0A800DNV0-F1
#
_entry.id   AF-A0A800DNV0-F1
#
_cell.length_a   1.000
_cell.length_b   1.000
_cell.length_c   1.000
_cell.angle_alpha   90.00
_cell.angle_beta   90.00
_cell.angle_gamma   90.00
#
_symmetry.space_group_name_H-M   'P 1'
#
loop_
_entity.id
_entity.type
_entity.pdbx_description
1 polymer ?
#
loop_
_entity_poly.entity_id
_entity_poly.type
_entity_poly.pdbx_seq_one_letter_code
_entity_poly.pdbx_strand_id
1 'polypeptide(L)'
;MIKSLWIAGILIALSTFGIKVGLGAAAICYNRIIPGRRKFFFLSGIFLLYLLLFFSLYTLTTHFQLLNYLDRFLQVLRYGMLIHLLIALGLILWGVNLLLRQATLLQRERSNRALCSSNHNQTPQEALLLVFPCPVCATVILLTISLAHSVFPFSLLSTTGLLFGTFFIISLATVAILFPFRRQIGKADSSFLGLVMVIVALYFFLTVLIAPIYQEAQDVYRLASQITGNTSLDLKSFLVLLAIVVTLFSIGFFSEYRKTNALRKE
;
A
#
# COMPACT_ATOMS: atom_id res chain seq x y z
N MET A 1 24.15 -5.86 -12.22
CA MET A 1 22.87 -6.59 -12.05
C MET A 1 22.34 -6.59 -10.61
N ILE A 2 23.15 -6.92 -9.60
CA ILE A 2 22.66 -7.00 -8.21
C ILE A 2 22.24 -5.61 -7.66
N LYS A 3 23.04 -4.56 -7.88
CA LYS A 3 22.71 -3.19 -7.44
C LYS A 3 21.37 -2.68 -8.00
N SER A 4 21.08 -2.94 -9.28
CA SER A 4 19.81 -2.53 -9.91
C SER A 4 18.60 -3.25 -9.33
N LEU A 5 18.75 -4.52 -8.92
CA LEU A 5 17.68 -5.27 -8.24
C LEU A 5 17.38 -4.69 -6.85
N TRP A 6 18.41 -4.33 -6.07
CA TRP A 6 18.23 -3.71 -4.76
C TRP A 6 17.56 -2.33 -4.86
N ILE A 7 18.00 -1.50 -5.83
CA ILE A 7 17.39 -0.19 -6.08
C ILE A 7 15.92 -0.35 -6.49
N ALA A 8 15.61 -1.31 -7.37
CA ALA A 8 14.24 -1.60 -7.75
C ALA A 8 13.40 -2.06 -6.55
N GLY A 9 13.93 -2.92 -5.68
CA GLY A 9 13.26 -3.34 -4.45
C GLY A 9 12.95 -2.18 -3.51
N ILE A 10 13.92 -1.29 -3.29
CA ILE A 10 13.75 -0.05 -2.50
C ILE A 10 12.63 0.81 -3.10
N LEU A 11 12.65 1.01 -4.42
CA LEU A 11 11.67 1.84 -5.11
C LEU A 11 10.26 1.24 -5.03
N ILE A 12 10.12 -0.07 -5.23
CA ILE A 12 8.83 -0.78 -5.12
C ILE A 12 8.29 -0.68 -3.69
N ALA A 13 9.11 -0.94 -2.68
CA ALA A 13 8.72 -0.82 -1.28
C ALA A 13 8.21 0.60 -0.99
N LEU A 14 9.01 1.63 -1.26
CA LEU A 14 8.61 3.03 -1.05
C LEU A 14 7.36 3.41 -1.84
N SER A 15 7.20 2.90 -3.06
CA SER A 15 6.04 3.17 -3.90
C SER A 15 4.76 2.61 -3.28
N THR A 16 4.77 1.36 -2.81
CA THR A 16 3.59 0.75 -2.18
C THR A 16 3.15 1.51 -0.93
N PHE A 17 4.09 1.97 -0.11
CA PHE A 17 3.77 2.79 1.07
C PHE A 17 3.32 4.20 0.69
N GLY A 18 4.01 4.85 -0.25
CA GLY A 18 3.66 6.18 -0.74
C GLY A 18 2.25 6.22 -1.35
N ILE A 19 1.90 5.20 -2.13
CA ILE A 19 0.55 5.05 -2.71
C ILE A 19 -0.49 4.84 -1.60
N LYS A 20 -0.24 3.96 -0.62
CA LYS A 20 -1.15 3.74 0.52
C LYS A 20 -1.44 5.04 1.27
N VAL A 21 -0.39 5.77 1.63
CA VAL A 21 -0.50 7.03 2.39
C VAL A 21 -1.15 8.12 1.53
N GLY A 22 -0.78 8.20 0.26
CA GLY A 22 -1.36 9.11 -0.72
C GLY A 22 -2.85 8.89 -0.94
N LEU A 23 -3.32 7.64 -0.96
CA LEU A 23 -4.74 7.29 -1.06
C LEU A 23 -5.53 7.76 0.18
N GLY A 24 -5.01 7.51 1.38
CA GLY A 24 -5.63 8.00 2.62
C GLY A 24 -5.62 9.53 2.72
N ALA A 25 -4.52 10.17 2.32
CA ALA A 25 -4.40 11.62 2.25
C ALA A 25 -5.37 12.24 1.22
N ALA A 26 -5.54 11.59 0.06
CA ALA A 26 -6.47 12.04 -0.98
C ALA A 26 -7.93 12.00 -0.49
N ALA A 27 -8.32 10.97 0.25
CA ALA A 27 -9.66 10.89 0.84
C ALA A 27 -9.94 12.08 1.80
N ILE A 28 -8.97 12.45 2.64
CA ILE A 28 -9.08 13.61 3.55
C ILE A 28 -9.06 14.93 2.76
N CYS A 29 -8.22 15.03 1.74
CA CYS A 29 -8.05 16.25 0.94
C CYS A 29 -9.30 16.57 0.10
N TYR A 30 -9.94 15.56 -0.48
CA TYR A 30 -11.10 15.73 -1.36
C TYR A 30 -12.45 15.70 -0.66
N ASN A 31 -12.49 15.37 0.64
CA ASN A 31 -13.70 15.50 1.45
C ASN A 31 -14.21 16.96 1.43
N ARG A 32 -15.49 17.16 1.11
CA ARG A 32 -16.13 18.48 0.97
C ARG A 32 -16.52 19.12 2.30
N ILE A 33 -16.65 18.33 3.36
CA ILE A 33 -17.17 18.75 4.67
C ILE A 33 -16.09 19.49 5.48
N ILE A 34 -14.81 19.18 5.23
CA ILE A 34 -13.70 19.71 6.02
C ILE A 34 -13.25 21.08 5.49
N PRO A 35 -13.11 22.12 6.33
CA PRO A 35 -12.59 23.42 5.90
C PRO A 35 -11.10 23.35 5.52
N GLY A 36 -10.68 24.14 4.52
CA GLY A 36 -9.32 24.07 3.95
C GLY A 36 -8.17 24.18 4.95
N ARG A 37 -8.32 25.00 6.01
CA ARG A 37 -7.32 25.11 7.09
C ARG A 37 -7.12 23.79 7.83
N ARG A 38 -8.21 23.07 8.16
CA ARG A 38 -8.13 21.77 8.84
C ARG A 38 -7.51 20.71 7.93
N LYS A 39 -7.79 20.74 6.62
CA LYS A 39 -7.15 19.82 5.66
C LYS A 39 -5.63 19.96 5.67
N PHE A 40 -5.14 21.20 5.65
CA PHE A 40 -3.71 21.46 5.73
C PHE A 40 -3.10 20.95 7.04
N PHE A 41 -3.75 21.18 8.18
CA PHE A 41 -3.30 20.64 9.47
C PHE A 41 -3.26 19.11 9.51
N PHE A 42 -4.29 18.43 8.99
CA PHE A 42 -4.29 16.95 8.94
C PHE A 42 -3.20 16.42 8.00
N LEU A 43 -3.06 17.00 6.81
CA LEU A 43 -2.05 16.58 5.84
C LEU A 43 -0.63 16.83 6.37
N SER A 44 -0.40 18.01 6.95
CA SER A 44 0.86 18.36 7.61
C SER A 44 1.16 17.42 8.78
N GLY A 45 0.16 17.10 9.61
CA GLY A 45 0.31 16.16 10.72
C GLY A 45 0.70 14.75 10.26
N ILE A 46 0.11 14.25 9.17
CA ILE A 46 0.45 12.95 8.57
C ILE A 46 1.92 12.96 8.13
N PHE A 47 2.33 13.94 7.32
CA PHE A 47 3.70 13.99 6.82
C PHE A 47 4.74 14.23 7.93
N LEU A 48 4.39 15.04 8.94
CA LEU A 48 5.23 15.25 10.12
C LEU A 48 5.42 13.96 10.91
N LEU A 49 4.35 13.17 11.08
CA LEU A 49 4.43 11.87 11.73
C LEU A 49 5.32 10.87 10.95
N TYR A 50 5.23 10.85 9.62
CA TYR A 50 6.17 10.06 8.81
C TYR A 50 7.60 10.60 8.88
N LEU A 51 7.80 11.92 8.93
CA LEU A 51 9.12 12.52 9.12
C LEU A 51 9.73 12.10 10.46
N LEU A 52 8.96 12.17 11.55
CA LEU A 52 9.39 11.70 12.87
C LEU A 52 9.68 10.21 12.87
N LEU A 53 8.90 9.41 12.14
CA LEU A 53 9.15 7.97 11.99
C LEU A 53 10.49 7.74 11.29
N PHE A 54 10.74 8.35 10.13
CA PHE A 54 12.01 8.23 9.42
C PHE A 54 13.20 8.71 10.27
N PHE A 55 13.03 9.83 10.99
CA PHE A 55 14.05 10.35 11.90
C PHE A 55 14.32 9.40 13.08
N SER A 56 13.28 8.83 13.68
CA SER A 56 13.41 7.85 14.77
C SER A 56 14.09 6.55 14.29
N LEU A 57 13.84 6.12 13.06
CA LEU A 57 14.52 4.96 12.50
C LEU A 57 15.97 5.27 12.13
N TYR A 58 16.26 6.49 11.70
CA TYR A 58 17.62 6.98 11.52
C TYR A 58 18.40 6.95 12.82
N THR A 59 17.86 7.52 13.91
CA THR A 59 18.55 7.52 15.21
C THR A 59 18.72 6.10 15.76
N LEU A 60 17.72 5.23 15.54
CA LEU A 60 17.85 3.82 15.89
C LEU A 60 18.99 3.14 15.11
N THR A 61 19.11 3.43 13.82
CA THR A 61 20.17 2.84 12.96
C THR A 61 21.56 3.39 13.30
N THR A 62 21.67 4.65 13.74
CA THR A 62 22.97 5.22 14.16
C THR A 62 23.44 4.68 15.51
N HIS A 63 22.54 4.46 16.46
CA HIS A 63 22.89 4.06 17.83
C HIS A 63 22.92 2.55 18.03
N PHE A 64 22.13 1.78 17.29
CA PHE A 64 22.11 0.33 17.39
C PHE A 64 22.83 -0.28 16.19
N GLN A 65 23.90 -1.04 16.45
CA GLN A 65 24.49 -1.94 15.47
C GLN A 65 23.49 -3.08 15.19
N LEU A 66 22.57 -2.84 14.27
CA LEU A 66 21.43 -3.69 13.94
C LEU A 66 21.82 -5.15 13.68
N LEU A 67 23.02 -5.37 13.13
CA LEU A 67 23.60 -6.69 12.86
C LEU A 67 23.84 -7.53 14.13
N ASN A 68 24.16 -6.92 15.26
CA ASN A 68 24.39 -7.65 16.52
C ASN A 68 23.09 -8.11 17.19
N TYR A 69 21.94 -7.58 16.76
CA TYR A 69 20.63 -7.87 17.34
C TYR A 69 19.65 -8.43 16.31
N LEU A 70 20.16 -8.90 15.16
CA LEU A 70 19.35 -9.36 14.04
C LEU A 70 18.39 -10.48 14.45
N ASP A 71 18.81 -11.41 15.32
CA ASP A 71 17.94 -12.51 15.78
C ASP A 71 16.76 -12.03 16.62
N ARG A 72 16.98 -11.07 17.53
CA ARG A 72 15.88 -10.44 18.28
C ARG A 72 14.99 -9.60 17.37
N PHE A 73 15.57 -8.94 16.38
CA PHE A 73 14.84 -8.17 15.38
C PHE A 73 13.94 -9.05 14.50
N LEU A 74 14.41 -10.23 14.09
CA LEU A 74 13.62 -11.23 13.37
C LEU A 74 12.44 -11.76 14.21
N GLN A 75 12.63 -11.90 15.52
CA GLN A 75 11.54 -12.30 16.42
C GLN A 75 10.49 -11.19 16.54
N VAL A 76 10.90 -9.92 16.66
CA VAL A 76 10.00 -8.76 16.62
C VAL A 76 9.28 -8.65 15.28
N LEU A 77 9.96 -8.92 14.16
CA LEU A 77 9.35 -9.00 12.83
C LEU A 77 8.26 -10.06 12.74
N ARG A 78 8.45 -11.23 13.37
CA ARG A 78 7.44 -12.30 13.41
C ARG A 78 6.16 -11.84 14.13
N TYR A 79 6.29 -11.16 15.27
CA TYR A 79 5.16 -10.55 15.97
C TYR A 79 4.54 -9.39 15.19
N GLY A 80 5.38 -8.58 14.52
CA GLY A 80 4.93 -7.49 13.64
C GLY A 80 4.05 -8.00 12.51
N MET A 81 4.42 -9.13 11.88
CA MET A 81 3.67 -9.75 10.81
C MET A 81 2.29 -10.23 11.28
N LEU A 82 2.19 -10.81 12.47
CA LEU A 82 0.90 -11.18 13.07
C LEU A 82 0.01 -9.96 13.31
N ILE A 83 0.57 -8.89 13.88
CA ILE A 83 -0.15 -7.63 14.10
C ILE A 83 -0.61 -7.03 12.76
N HIS A 84 0.24 -7.07 11.73
CA HIS A 84 -0.12 -6.58 10.41
C HIS A 84 -1.25 -7.40 9.77
N LEU A 85 -1.24 -8.72 9.92
CA LEU A 85 -2.31 -9.59 9.45
C LEU A 85 -3.63 -9.26 10.16
N LEU A 86 -3.59 -9.04 11.47
CA LEU A 86 -4.76 -8.66 12.27
C LEU A 86 -5.30 -7.29 11.85
N ILE A 87 -4.43 -6.30 11.63
CA ILE A 87 -4.83 -4.98 11.12
C ILE A 87 -5.40 -5.08 9.71
N ALA A 88 -4.78 -5.87 8.81
CA ALA A 88 -5.27 -6.07 7.46
C ALA A 88 -6.66 -6.73 7.46
N LEU A 89 -6.87 -7.75 8.28
CA LEU A 89 -8.17 -8.40 8.43
C LEU A 89 -9.22 -7.44 9.01
N GLY A 90 -8.84 -6.62 10.01
CA GLY A 90 -9.68 -5.54 10.52
C GLY A 90 -10.06 -4.52 9.46
N LEU A 91 -9.12 -4.12 8.61
CA LEU A 91 -9.37 -3.21 7.47
C LEU A 91 -10.30 -3.84 6.42
N ILE A 92 -10.18 -5.14 6.13
CA ILE A 92 -11.09 -5.85 5.23
C ILE A 92 -12.49 -5.89 5.83
N LEU A 93 -12.64 -6.34 7.08
CA LEU A 93 -13.93 -6.44 7.76
C LEU A 93 -14.61 -5.07 7.83
N TRP A 94 -13.87 -4.02 8.17
CA TRP A 94 -14.41 -2.67 8.23
C TRP A 94 -14.74 -2.12 6.84
N GLY A 95 -13.83 -2.26 5.87
CA GLY A 95 -14.08 -1.81 4.50
C GLY A 95 -15.29 -2.47 3.86
N VAL A 96 -15.47 -3.79 4.06
CA VAL A 96 -16.65 -4.55 3.61
C VAL A 96 -17.91 -4.10 4.35
N ASN A 97 -17.86 -3.90 5.67
CA ASN A 97 -18.99 -3.38 6.44
C ASN A 97 -19.41 -1.97 5.96
N LEU A 98 -18.45 -1.12 5.61
CA LEU A 98 -18.72 0.21 5.05
C LEU A 98 -19.44 0.12 3.70
N LEU A 99 -18.99 -0.79 2.83
CA LEU A 99 -19.61 -1.07 1.53
C LEU A 99 -21.03 -1.65 1.68
N LEU A 100 -21.23 -2.61 2.58
CA LEU A 100 -22.53 -3.25 2.85
C LEU A 100 -23.54 -2.27 3.46
N ARG A 101 -23.10 -1.45 4.43
CA ARG A 101 -23.97 -0.41 5.02
C ARG A 101 -24.45 0.58 3.97
N GLN A 102 -23.57 0.99 3.06
CA GLN A 102 -23.94 1.90 2.00
C GLN A 102 -24.89 1.29 0.97
N ALA A 103 -24.69 0.02 0.58
CA ALA A 103 -25.61 -0.70 -0.28
C ALA A 103 -27.02 -0.79 0.34
N THR A 104 -27.09 -1.03 1.65
CA THR A 104 -28.34 -1.10 2.41
C THR A 104 -29.04 0.27 2.49
N LEU A 105 -28.28 1.36 2.66
CA LEU A 105 -28.82 2.73 2.68
C LEU A 105 -29.35 3.17 1.32
N LEU A 106 -28.63 2.88 0.23
CA LEU A 106 -29.08 3.19 -1.13
C LEU A 106 -30.39 2.46 -1.48
N GLN A 107 -30.56 1.23 -0.98
CA GLN A 107 -31.79 0.46 -1.16
C GLN A 107 -32.96 1.02 -0.33
N ARG A 108 -32.68 1.56 0.87
CA ARG A 108 -33.68 2.20 1.74
C ARG A 108 -34.10 3.58 1.26
N GLU A 109 -33.18 4.36 0.69
CA GLU A 109 -33.46 5.68 0.08
C GLU A 109 -34.31 5.54 -1.19
N ARG A 110 -34.10 4.48 -1.97
CA ARG A 110 -34.94 4.19 -3.15
C ARG A 110 -36.37 3.79 -2.78
N SER A 111 -36.58 3.25 -1.57
CA SER A 111 -37.88 2.85 -1.05
C SER A 111 -38.62 3.97 -0.30
N ASN A 112 -37.94 5.00 0.19
CA ASN A 112 -38.53 6.10 0.97
C ASN A 112 -38.09 7.46 0.42
N ARG A 113 -38.79 7.93 -0.61
CA ARG A 113 -38.48 9.18 -1.33
C ARG A 113 -38.83 10.49 -0.57
N ALA A 114 -39.06 10.46 0.75
CA ALA A 114 -39.64 11.62 1.44
C ALA A 114 -39.08 11.98 2.83
N LEU A 115 -38.06 11.33 3.39
CA LEU A 115 -37.48 11.78 4.67
C LEU A 115 -35.97 11.96 4.60
N CYS A 116 -35.61 13.23 4.40
CA CYS A 116 -34.55 13.97 5.08
C CYS A 116 -33.20 13.27 5.24
N SER A 117 -32.26 13.69 4.39
CA SER A 117 -30.93 14.22 4.77
C SER A 117 -30.46 13.80 6.17
N SER A 118 -30.06 12.54 6.32
CA SER A 118 -29.40 12.09 7.54
C SER A 118 -27.91 12.28 7.37
N ASN A 119 -27.46 13.41 7.89
CA ASN A 119 -26.17 13.78 8.45
C ASN A 119 -25.21 12.60 8.76
N HIS A 120 -24.76 11.86 7.75
CA HIS A 120 -23.73 10.85 7.93
C HIS A 120 -22.40 11.57 7.99
N ASN A 121 -22.08 12.05 9.19
CA ASN A 121 -20.78 12.59 9.56
C ASN A 121 -19.74 11.50 9.36
N GLN A 122 -19.19 11.42 8.15
CA GLN A 122 -18.00 10.66 7.89
C GLN A 122 -16.88 11.34 8.65
N THR A 123 -16.55 10.79 9.82
CA THR A 123 -15.47 11.34 10.62
C THR A 123 -14.16 11.06 9.89
N PRO A 124 -13.20 12.00 9.89
CA PRO A 124 -11.87 11.79 9.32
C PRO A 124 -11.10 10.62 9.96
N GLN A 125 -11.67 9.97 10.98
CA GLN A 125 -11.13 8.81 11.69
C GLN A 125 -11.03 7.57 10.79
N GLU A 126 -11.98 7.35 9.88
CA GLU A 126 -11.97 6.17 8.99
C GLU A 126 -10.77 6.22 8.03
N ALA A 127 -10.51 7.40 7.45
CA ALA A 127 -9.36 7.62 6.59
C ALA A 127 -8.04 7.61 7.38
N LEU A 128 -8.06 7.98 8.66
CA LEU A 128 -6.89 7.94 9.53
C LEU A 128 -6.38 6.50 9.74
N LEU A 129 -7.28 5.52 9.80
CA LEU A 129 -6.91 4.12 9.98
C LEU A 129 -6.05 3.59 8.81
N LEU A 130 -6.28 4.10 7.60
CA LEU A 130 -5.51 3.74 6.42
C LEU A 130 -4.11 4.38 6.42
N VAL A 131 -3.97 5.55 7.03
CA VAL A 131 -2.72 6.32 7.05
C VAL A 131 -1.80 5.93 8.21
N PHE A 132 -2.36 5.36 9.29
CA PHE A 132 -1.62 5.04 10.49
C PHE A 132 -0.44 4.08 10.20
N PRO A 133 0.79 4.41 10.65
CA PRO A 133 1.95 3.57 10.41
C PRO A 133 1.81 2.26 11.17
N CYS A 134 1.96 1.15 10.47
CA CYS A 134 1.95 -0.18 11.05
C CYS A 134 3.36 -0.59 11.50
N PRO A 135 3.52 -1.47 12.50
CA PRO A 135 4.86 -1.91 12.95
C PRO A 135 5.68 -2.54 11.81
N VAL A 136 5.04 -3.29 10.90
CA VAL A 136 5.69 -3.84 9.70
C VAL A 136 6.16 -2.75 8.74
N CYS A 137 5.41 -1.67 8.62
CA CYS A 137 5.75 -0.53 7.79
C CYS A 137 7.05 0.10 8.30
N ALA A 138 7.18 0.27 9.62
CA ALA A 138 8.39 0.77 10.25
C ALA A 138 9.59 -0.16 10.02
N THR A 139 9.41 -1.48 10.10
CA THR A 139 10.50 -2.43 9.86
C THR A 139 10.95 -2.45 8.40
N VAL A 140 10.03 -2.34 7.44
CA VAL A 140 10.40 -2.27 6.02
C VAL A 140 11.13 -0.96 5.72
N ILE A 141 10.69 0.17 6.30
CA ILE A 141 11.40 1.45 6.17
C ILE A 141 12.81 1.34 6.76
N LEU A 142 12.96 0.73 7.94
CA LEU A 142 14.26 0.50 8.57
C LEU A 142 15.18 -0.34 7.68
N LEU A 143 14.69 -1.47 7.17
CA LEU A 143 15.45 -2.32 6.24
C LEU A 143 15.81 -1.57 4.96
N THR A 144 14.91 -0.72 4.46
CA THR A 144 15.14 0.12 3.28
C THR A 144 16.24 1.15 3.54
N ILE A 145 16.26 1.79 4.72
CA ILE A 145 17.31 2.73 5.13
C ILE A 145 18.66 2.00 5.24
N SER A 146 18.71 0.87 5.94
CA SER A 146 19.94 0.08 6.12
C SER A 146 20.49 -0.41 4.77
N LEU A 147 19.61 -0.89 3.89
CA LEU A 147 20.00 -1.35 2.56
C LEU A 147 20.41 -0.19 1.64
N ALA A 148 19.70 0.93 1.66
CA ALA A 148 20.08 2.09 0.87
C ALA A 148 21.45 2.63 1.29
N HIS A 149 21.76 2.61 2.59
CA HIS A 149 23.07 3.04 3.09
C HIS A 149 24.21 2.11 2.66
N SER A 150 23.97 0.81 2.47
CA SER A 150 24.99 -0.12 1.97
C SER A 150 25.21 -0.03 0.45
N VAL A 151 24.19 0.41 -0.30
CA VAL A 151 24.25 0.52 -1.76
C VAL A 151 24.78 1.89 -2.22
N PHE A 152 24.44 2.96 -1.51
CA PHE A 152 24.83 4.32 -1.87
C PHE A 152 25.99 4.85 -1.00
N PRO A 153 26.99 5.54 -1.60
CA PRO A 153 28.14 6.08 -0.86
C PRO A 153 27.80 7.35 -0.05
N PHE A 154 26.52 7.62 0.24
CA PHE A 154 26.09 8.82 0.94
C PHE A 154 26.10 8.64 2.47
N SER A 155 26.20 9.76 3.19
CA SER A 155 25.99 9.76 4.64
C SER A 155 24.58 9.28 4.99
N LEU A 156 24.45 8.61 6.12
CA LEU A 156 23.18 7.99 6.55
C LEU A 156 22.03 9.01 6.66
N LEU A 157 22.34 10.25 7.04
CA LEU A 157 21.39 11.36 7.09
C LEU A 157 20.86 11.72 5.69
N SER A 158 21.78 11.89 4.72
CA SER A 158 21.41 12.21 3.34
C SER A 158 20.60 11.10 2.69
N THR A 159 20.98 9.84 2.94
CA THR A 159 20.21 8.67 2.44
C THR A 159 18.80 8.65 3.02
N THR A 160 18.65 8.85 4.33
CA THR A 160 17.32 8.89 4.97
C THR A 160 16.47 10.04 4.44
N GLY A 161 17.07 11.23 4.28
CA GLY A 161 16.40 12.39 3.69
C GLY A 161 15.94 12.13 2.25
N LEU A 162 16.75 11.45 1.44
CA LEU A 162 16.41 11.07 0.07
C LEU A 162 15.24 10.07 0.04
N LEU A 163 15.24 9.05 0.90
CA LEU A 163 14.16 8.07 0.99
C LEU A 163 12.83 8.71 1.47
N PHE A 164 12.91 9.63 2.44
CA PHE A 164 11.74 10.40 2.86
C PHE A 164 11.23 11.30 1.72
N GLY A 165 12.14 11.98 1.01
CA GLY A 165 11.81 12.82 -0.13
C GLY A 165 11.12 12.05 -1.26
N THR A 166 11.63 10.87 -1.63
CA THR A 166 11.00 10.02 -2.64
C THR A 166 9.63 9.51 -2.19
N PHE A 167 9.49 9.07 -0.94
CA PHE A 167 8.20 8.72 -0.35
C PHE A 167 7.20 9.88 -0.40
N PHE A 168 7.63 11.09 -0.03
CA PHE A 168 6.82 12.30 -0.05
C PHE A 168 6.35 12.64 -1.47
N ILE A 169 7.26 12.59 -2.45
CA ILE A 169 6.95 12.84 -3.86
C ILE A 169 5.92 11.84 -4.38
N ILE A 170 6.09 10.54 -4.08
CA ILE A 170 5.14 9.50 -4.52
C ILE A 170 3.78 9.70 -3.87
N SER A 171 3.73 10.01 -2.58
CA SER A 171 2.48 10.30 -1.88
C SER A 171 1.77 11.51 -2.47
N LEU A 172 2.50 12.59 -2.77
CA LEU A 172 1.94 13.79 -3.38
C LEU A 172 1.48 13.54 -4.82
N ALA A 173 2.26 12.79 -5.59
CA ALA A 173 1.91 12.36 -6.94
C ALA A 173 0.62 11.54 -6.95
N THR A 174 0.46 10.62 -5.98
CA THR A 174 -0.78 9.83 -5.83
C THR A 174 -1.99 10.72 -5.59
N VAL A 175 -1.87 11.71 -4.70
CA VAL A 175 -2.92 12.71 -4.48
C VAL A 175 -3.20 13.48 -5.78
N ALA A 176 -2.17 13.98 -6.46
CA ALA A 176 -2.31 14.74 -7.70
C ALA A 176 -2.98 13.94 -8.83
N ILE A 177 -2.64 12.65 -8.98
CA ILE A 177 -3.25 11.74 -9.96
C ILE A 177 -4.75 11.53 -9.69
N LEU A 178 -5.17 11.59 -8.42
CA LEU A 178 -6.58 11.45 -8.02
C LEU A 178 -7.38 12.76 -8.14
N PHE A 179 -6.72 13.90 -8.38
CA PHE A 179 -7.36 15.20 -8.58
C PHE A 179 -8.48 15.24 -9.64
N PRO A 180 -8.34 14.65 -10.84
CA PRO A 180 -9.44 14.59 -11.83
C PRO A 180 -10.68 13.87 -11.30
N PHE A 181 -10.49 12.89 -10.41
CA PHE A 181 -11.58 12.09 -9.82
C PHE A 181 -12.18 12.73 -8.55
N ARG A 182 -11.73 13.92 -8.14
CA ARG A 182 -12.18 14.60 -6.90
C ARG A 182 -13.69 14.76 -6.78
N ARG A 183 -14.40 14.91 -7.91
CA ARG A 183 -15.87 15.09 -7.94
C ARG A 183 -16.63 13.79 -7.66
N GLN A 184 -16.06 12.65 -8.01
CA GLN A 184 -16.63 11.34 -7.72
C GLN A 184 -16.27 10.91 -6.29
N ILE A 185 -15.03 11.13 -5.87
CA ILE A 185 -14.57 10.85 -4.50
C ILE A 185 -15.43 11.61 -3.48
N GLY A 186 -15.57 12.93 -3.63
CA GLY A 186 -16.38 13.76 -2.73
C GLY A 186 -17.92 13.60 -2.84
N LYS A 187 -18.40 12.66 -3.67
CA LYS A 187 -19.83 12.25 -3.74
C LYS A 187 -20.02 10.81 -3.28
N ALA A 188 -19.05 9.94 -3.55
CA ALA A 188 -19.03 8.52 -3.19
C ALA A 188 -18.24 8.28 -1.89
N ASP A 189 -18.33 9.25 -0.99
CA ASP A 189 -17.39 9.55 0.10
C ASP A 189 -17.08 8.32 0.99
N SER A 190 -18.03 7.40 1.17
CA SER A 190 -17.85 6.11 1.87
C SER A 190 -17.52 4.89 1.00
N SER A 191 -18.01 4.83 -0.25
CA SER A 191 -17.76 3.69 -1.16
C SER A 191 -16.33 3.66 -1.64
N PHE A 192 -15.79 4.83 -2.02
CA PHE A 192 -14.43 4.93 -2.50
C PHE A 192 -13.43 4.58 -1.41
N LEU A 193 -13.62 5.11 -0.20
CA LEU A 193 -12.76 4.82 0.95
C LEU A 193 -12.82 3.33 1.31
N GLY A 194 -14.02 2.75 1.41
CA GLY A 194 -14.19 1.32 1.72
C GLY A 194 -13.54 0.41 0.68
N LEU A 195 -13.74 0.70 -0.61
CA LEU A 195 -13.12 -0.06 -1.70
C LEU A 195 -11.59 0.04 -1.67
N VAL A 196 -11.05 1.24 -1.45
CA VAL A 196 -9.60 1.44 -1.31
C VAL A 196 -9.05 0.68 -0.10
N MET A 197 -9.73 0.73 1.06
CA MET A 197 -9.32 -0.02 2.25
C MET A 197 -9.28 -1.52 2.00
N VAL A 198 -10.31 -2.08 1.33
CA VAL A 198 -10.36 -3.52 1.00
C VAL A 198 -9.26 -3.90 0.01
N ILE A 199 -9.07 -3.15 -1.09
CA ILE A 199 -8.05 -3.47 -2.09
C ILE A 199 -6.65 -3.41 -1.48
N VAL A 200 -6.35 -2.35 -0.72
CA VAL A 200 -5.06 -2.17 -0.08
C VAL A 200 -4.82 -3.28 0.96
N ALA A 201 -5.82 -3.59 1.79
CA ALA A 201 -5.69 -4.65 2.78
C ALA A 201 -5.54 -6.04 2.15
N LEU A 202 -6.26 -6.32 1.05
CA LEU A 202 -6.14 -7.55 0.29
C LEU A 202 -4.75 -7.69 -0.34
N TYR A 203 -4.21 -6.61 -0.92
CA TYR A 203 -2.85 -6.59 -1.47
C TYR A 203 -1.82 -6.95 -0.39
N PHE A 204 -1.89 -6.32 0.78
CA PHE A 204 -0.96 -6.60 1.87
C PHE A 204 -1.14 -8.01 2.44
N PHE A 205 -2.39 -8.45 2.62
CA PHE A 205 -2.70 -9.80 3.09
C PHE A 205 -2.12 -10.87 2.15
N LEU A 206 -2.34 -10.71 0.83
CA LEU A 206 -1.85 -11.64 -0.18
C LEU A 206 -0.32 -11.63 -0.25
N THR A 207 0.31 -10.45 -0.12
CA THR A 207 1.77 -10.32 -0.10
C THR A 207 2.39 -11.08 1.08
N VAL A 208 1.79 -10.97 2.27
CA VAL A 208 2.24 -11.71 3.46
C VAL A 208 2.04 -13.22 3.32
N LEU A 209 0.95 -13.65 2.67
CA LEU A 209 0.68 -15.07 2.43
C LEU A 209 1.63 -15.68 1.39
N ILE A 210 1.95 -14.95 0.33
CA ILE A 210 2.82 -15.42 -0.76
C ILE A 210 4.29 -15.49 -0.33
N ALA A 211 4.76 -14.56 0.51
CA ALA A 211 6.16 -14.49 0.91
C ALA A 211 6.76 -15.80 1.47
N PRO A 212 6.14 -16.51 2.45
CA PRO A 212 6.67 -17.78 2.96
C PRO A 212 6.60 -18.90 1.92
N ILE A 213 5.52 -18.98 1.13
CA ILE A 213 5.35 -19.98 0.07
C ILE A 213 6.48 -19.87 -0.97
N TYR A 214 6.90 -18.65 -1.27
CA TYR A 214 7.99 -18.42 -2.21
C TYR A 214 9.35 -18.88 -1.67
N GLN A 215 9.62 -18.74 -0.36
CA GLN A 215 10.85 -19.23 0.25
C GLN A 215 10.92 -20.77 0.21
N GLU A 216 9.84 -21.45 0.58
CA GLU A 216 9.76 -22.92 0.49
C GLU A 216 9.89 -23.40 -0.96
N ALA A 217 9.27 -22.72 -1.91
CA ALA A 217 9.39 -23.05 -3.34
C ALA A 217 10.83 -22.85 -3.86
N GLN A 218 11.56 -21.84 -3.39
CA GLN A 218 12.98 -21.65 -3.72
C GLN A 218 13.85 -22.79 -3.18
N ASP A 219 13.58 -23.26 -1.96
CA ASP A 219 14.33 -24.37 -1.37
C ASP A 219 14.08 -25.67 -2.13
N VAL A 220 12.82 -25.96 -2.49
CA VAL A 220 12.46 -27.10 -3.34
C VAL A 220 13.09 -26.97 -4.73
N TYR A 221 13.10 -25.78 -5.33
CA TYR A 221 13.74 -25.54 -6.62
C TYR A 221 15.27 -25.66 -6.56
N ARG A 222 15.90 -25.26 -5.45
CA ARG A 222 17.34 -25.44 -5.24
C ARG A 222 17.70 -26.92 -5.09
N LEU A 223 16.90 -27.68 -4.36
CA LEU A 223 17.07 -29.14 -4.25
C LEU A 223 16.86 -29.81 -5.62
N ALA A 224 15.81 -29.43 -6.35
CA ALA A 224 15.55 -29.94 -7.70
C ALA A 224 16.66 -29.58 -8.69
N SER A 225 17.16 -28.33 -8.67
CA SER A 225 18.22 -27.89 -9.59
C SER A 225 19.59 -28.48 -9.26
N GLN A 226 19.87 -28.78 -7.99
CA GLN A 226 21.04 -29.56 -7.58
C GLN A 226 20.97 -31.01 -8.06
N ILE A 227 19.78 -31.63 -8.04
CA ILE A 227 19.57 -32.99 -8.56
C ILE A 227 19.61 -33.02 -10.10
N THR A 228 19.15 -31.95 -10.75
CA THR A 228 18.95 -31.92 -12.21
C THR A 228 20.15 -31.39 -13.00
N GLY A 229 21.22 -30.94 -12.35
CA GLY A 229 22.50 -30.62 -13.00
C GLY A 229 22.37 -29.68 -14.21
N ASN A 230 22.41 -28.37 -13.99
CA ASN A 230 22.69 -27.38 -15.04
C ASN A 230 21.68 -27.31 -16.21
N THR A 231 20.38 -27.41 -15.95
CA THR A 231 19.38 -26.93 -16.91
C THR A 231 19.35 -25.41 -16.91
N SER A 232 20.07 -24.82 -17.87
CA SER A 232 19.95 -23.41 -18.23
C SER A 232 18.47 -23.02 -18.33
N LEU A 233 18.05 -21.99 -17.59
CA LEU A 233 16.70 -21.43 -17.64
C LEU A 233 16.28 -21.24 -19.11
N ASP A 234 15.37 -22.08 -19.60
CA ASP A 234 14.92 -22.01 -20.98
C ASP A 234 14.12 -20.72 -21.14
N LEU A 235 14.77 -19.72 -21.77
CA LEU A 235 14.20 -18.40 -22.07
C LEU A 235 12.84 -18.52 -22.76
N LYS A 236 12.60 -19.61 -23.51
CA LYS A 236 11.30 -19.88 -24.12
C LYS A 236 10.21 -20.12 -23.09
N SER A 237 10.45 -20.90 -22.05
CA SER A 237 9.45 -21.18 -21.00
C SER A 237 9.08 -19.90 -20.23
N PHE A 238 10.04 -19.03 -19.96
CA PHE A 238 9.78 -17.73 -19.33
C PHE A 238 8.99 -16.79 -20.25
N LEU A 239 9.33 -16.74 -21.54
CA LEU A 239 8.60 -15.95 -22.55
C LEU A 239 7.16 -16.43 -22.73
N VAL A 240 6.93 -17.74 -22.71
CA VAL A 240 5.59 -18.34 -22.80
C VAL A 240 4.76 -17.96 -21.56
N LEU A 241 5.35 -18.06 -20.37
CA LEU A 241 4.65 -17.69 -19.14
C LEU A 241 4.32 -16.19 -19.09
N LEU A 242 5.25 -15.34 -19.52
CA LEU A 242 5.03 -13.89 -19.65
C LEU A 242 3.90 -13.58 -20.64
N ALA A 243 3.88 -14.25 -21.80
CA ALA A 243 2.85 -14.07 -22.80
C ALA A 243 1.46 -14.48 -22.29
N ILE A 244 1.36 -15.57 -21.54
CA ILE A 244 0.10 -16.02 -20.91
C ILE A 244 -0.40 -15.00 -19.89
N VAL A 245 0.49 -14.46 -19.05
CA VAL A 245 0.10 -13.45 -18.05
C VAL A 245 -0.37 -12.16 -18.72
N VAL A 246 0.34 -11.68 -19.74
CA VAL A 246 -0.03 -10.45 -20.48
C VAL A 246 -1.36 -10.61 -21.22
N THR A 247 -1.60 -11.78 -21.83
CA THR A 247 -2.85 -12.04 -22.55
C THR A 247 -4.04 -12.11 -21.59
N LEU A 248 -3.93 -12.84 -20.48
CA LEU A 248 -4.99 -12.90 -19.47
C LEU A 248 -5.28 -11.53 -18.85
N PHE A 249 -4.23 -10.75 -18.56
CA PHE A 249 -4.38 -9.39 -18.04
C PHE A 249 -5.07 -8.46 -19.05
N SER A 250 -4.68 -8.54 -20.33
CA SER A 250 -5.25 -7.71 -21.40
C SER A 250 -6.72 -8.07 -21.67
N ILE A 251 -7.07 -9.36 -21.67
CA ILE A 251 -8.45 -9.82 -21.85
C ILE A 251 -9.32 -9.36 -20.68
N GLY A 252 -8.83 -9.50 -19.44
CA GLY A 252 -9.54 -9.00 -18.26
C GLY A 252 -9.78 -7.50 -18.32
N PHE A 253 -8.75 -6.72 -18.68
CA PHE A 253 -8.84 -5.27 -18.80
C PHE A 253 -9.82 -4.82 -19.90
N PHE A 254 -9.76 -5.44 -21.08
CA PHE A 254 -10.66 -5.11 -22.20
C PHE A 254 -12.11 -5.51 -21.93
N SER A 255 -12.34 -6.66 -21.30
CA SER A 255 -13.69 -7.10 -20.91
C SER A 255 -14.36 -6.08 -19.99
N GLU A 256 -13.61 -5.59 -19.00
CA GLU A 256 -14.14 -4.64 -18.03
C GLU A 256 -14.32 -3.24 -18.63
N TYR A 257 -13.37 -2.78 -19.46
CA TYR A 257 -13.46 -1.51 -20.19
C TYR A 257 -14.67 -1.47 -21.15
N ARG A 258 -14.97 -2.60 -21.79
CA ARG A 258 -16.11 -2.73 -22.72
C ARG A 258 -17.45 -2.73 -21.98
N LYS A 259 -17.53 -3.36 -20.79
CA LYS A 259 -18.72 -3.29 -19.91
C LYS A 259 -18.98 -1.86 -19.41
N THR A 260 -17.94 -1.15 -18.97
CA THR A 260 -18.10 0.24 -18.46
C THR A 260 -18.49 1.22 -19.55
N ASN A 261 -18.00 1.04 -20.78
CA ASN A 261 -18.40 1.90 -21.91
C ASN A 261 -19.81 1.59 -22.45
N ALA A 262 -20.28 0.34 -22.34
CA ALA A 262 -21.66 -0.01 -22.71
C ALA A 262 -22.68 0.66 -21.78
N LEU A 263 -22.41 0.68 -20.46
CA LEU A 263 -23.25 1.32 -19.44
C LEU A 263 -23.27 2.86 -19.50
N ARG A 264 -22.42 3.48 -20.34
CA ARG A 264 -22.34 4.94 -20.51
C ARG A 264 -23.13 5.44 -21.72
N LYS A 265 -23.62 4.53 -22.57
CA LYS A 265 -24.39 4.84 -23.79
C LYS A 265 -25.90 4.64 -23.62
N GLU A 266 -26.34 4.14 -22.48
CA GLU A 266 -27.74 4.16 -22.02
C GLU A 266 -27.96 5.32 -21.04
#